data_AF-A0A6B1EN98-F1
#
_entry.id   AF-A0A6B1EN98-F1
#
_cell.length_a   1.000
_cell.length_b   1.000
_cell.length_c   1.000
_cell.angle_alpha   90.00
_cell.angle_beta   90.00
_cell.angle_gamma   90.00
#
_symmetry.space_group_name_H-M   'P 1'
#
loop_
_entity.id
_entity.type
_entity.pdbx_description
1 polymer ?
#
loop_
_entity_poly.entity_id
_entity_poly.type
_entity_poly.pdbx_seq_one_letter_code
_entity_poly.pdbx_strand_id
1 'polypeptide(L)'
;MRAAAVLLELVLRAGHHGFATVHAAIHAGAVLRRLPVRREPHGNRLRRHRGGADHGFRLPRRRHAALLDRPDRRTQRAGEHHSAVAAARHLPPRNGRARAGTGRRKRVVSRIALDIDHVGLVGPDILRTVDEFRALGFRVTDPVELMGTGPDGQEKSLDQQSAHFIFGSTYVEISEVTRPGPDHHLGAWLGDGPAIRILILRATDIDAVREQALAAGQDPTPVGEASRALHYADGATARFKWLALPPKSFPEALCGYVQHLTPELVFWQEMNAHPNGAVELTGMTLHAANADDAGRRYGLLGRADAPEYVDIRPAEIGRSGFTALHLRTRSLDRTADTLAAAGKPFERDAGRLAVQAPGVLLHFSE
;
A
#
# COMPACT_ATOMS: atom_id res chain seq x y z
N MET A 1 -55.17 20.89 16.30
CA MET A 1 -55.94 19.82 15.62
C MET A 1 -55.77 19.89 14.10
N ARG A 2 -54.69 19.30 13.57
CA ARG A 2 -54.51 18.83 12.16
C ARG A 2 -53.11 18.28 11.83
N ALA A 3 -52.27 17.97 12.83
CA ALA A 3 -50.97 17.31 12.63
C ALA A 3 -50.81 16.01 13.46
N ALA A 4 -51.90 15.48 14.02
CA ALA A 4 -51.89 14.26 14.84
C ALA A 4 -52.65 13.08 14.20
N ALA A 5 -53.09 13.22 12.95
CA ALA A 5 -53.91 12.23 12.25
C ALA A 5 -53.18 11.45 11.15
N VAL A 6 -51.90 11.73 10.89
CA VAL A 6 -51.10 11.04 9.85
C VAL A 6 -50.10 10.05 10.45
N LEU A 7 -49.82 10.12 11.76
CA LEU A 7 -48.90 9.21 12.43
C LEU A 7 -49.54 7.89 12.91
N LEU A 8 -50.87 7.76 12.82
CA LEU A 8 -51.61 6.58 13.30
C LEU A 8 -51.92 5.57 12.19
N GLU A 9 -51.68 5.89 10.92
CA GLU A 9 -51.99 5.01 9.78
C GLU A 9 -50.80 4.17 9.27
N LEU A 10 -49.56 4.53 9.62
CA LEU A 10 -48.37 3.77 9.22
C LEU A 10 -47.97 2.67 10.23
N VAL A 11 -48.51 2.70 11.45
CA VAL A 11 -48.27 1.68 12.48
C VAL A 11 -49.21 0.47 12.33
N LEU A 12 -50.28 0.58 11.53
CA LEU A 12 -51.26 -0.50 11.30
C LEU A 12 -50.97 -1.38 10.06
N ARG A 13 -49.83 -1.22 9.39
CA ARG A 13 -49.42 -2.07 8.24
C ARG A 13 -48.18 -2.93 8.44
N ALA A 14 -47.55 -2.93 9.62
CA ALA A 14 -46.45 -3.83 9.94
C ALA A 14 -46.92 -4.91 10.92
N GLY A 15 -47.67 -5.88 10.41
CA GLY A 15 -47.96 -7.11 11.13
C GLY A 15 -46.73 -8.01 11.19
N HIS A 16 -46.38 -8.41 12.41
CA HIS A 16 -45.86 -9.73 12.78
C HIS A 16 -44.46 -10.12 12.28
N HIS A 17 -43.44 -9.80 13.07
CA HIS A 17 -42.55 -10.82 13.67
C HIS A 17 -41.86 -10.20 14.90
N GLY A 18 -41.92 -10.91 16.02
CA GLY A 18 -41.64 -10.37 17.36
C GLY A 18 -40.26 -10.66 17.91
N PHE A 19 -40.05 -10.05 19.10
CA PHE A 19 -39.06 -10.33 20.15
C PHE A 19 -37.58 -10.04 19.80
N ALA A 20 -36.77 -9.32 20.58
CA ALA A 20 -36.88 -8.95 22.00
C ALA A 20 -35.87 -7.82 22.39
N THR A 21 -36.20 -7.14 23.52
CA THR A 21 -35.30 -6.55 24.54
C THR A 21 -34.56 -5.24 24.17
N VAL A 22 -35.02 -4.05 24.58
CA VAL A 22 -34.82 -3.37 25.88
C VAL A 22 -33.35 -3.16 26.25
N HIS A 23 -32.84 -1.92 26.15
CA HIS A 23 -32.32 -1.18 27.32
C HIS A 23 -32.05 0.31 27.04
N ALA A 24 -32.58 1.13 27.96
CA ALA A 24 -32.08 2.40 28.46
C ALA A 24 -32.06 3.65 27.57
N ALA A 25 -33.10 4.46 27.80
CA ALA A 25 -33.03 5.92 27.73
C ALA A 25 -32.16 6.51 28.86
N ILE A 26 -31.90 7.82 28.73
CA ILE A 26 -31.42 8.79 29.73
C ILE A 26 -29.93 9.16 29.58
N HIS A 27 -29.66 10.18 28.77
CA HIS A 27 -29.27 11.48 29.33
C HIS A 27 -29.72 12.62 28.40
N ALA A 28 -30.65 13.41 28.94
CA ALA A 28 -30.99 14.73 28.47
C ALA A 28 -29.86 15.72 28.78
N GLY A 29 -29.77 16.80 28.01
CA GLY A 29 -29.33 18.07 28.58
C GLY A 29 -28.36 18.88 27.73
N ALA A 30 -28.95 19.76 26.92
CA ALA A 30 -28.54 21.15 26.74
C ALA A 30 -27.12 21.45 26.22
N VAL A 31 -27.04 22.11 25.05
CA VAL A 31 -26.64 23.52 25.00
C VAL A 31 -27.31 24.20 23.80
N LEU A 32 -27.96 25.31 24.13
CA LEU A 32 -28.62 26.29 23.28
C LEU A 32 -27.58 27.30 22.77
N ARG A 33 -27.79 27.80 21.52
CA ARG A 33 -27.28 29.06 20.94
C ARG A 33 -25.78 29.00 20.52
N ARG A 34 -25.31 29.55 19.40
CA ARG A 34 -25.66 30.78 18.67
C ARG A 34 -25.23 30.64 17.21
N LEU A 35 -26.10 31.05 16.28
CA LEU A 35 -25.73 31.44 14.92
C LEU A 35 -25.27 32.90 14.92
N PRO A 36 -24.27 33.27 14.10
CA PRO A 36 -24.21 34.60 13.52
C PRO A 36 -24.22 34.55 11.98
N VAL A 37 -25.30 35.11 11.44
CA VAL A 37 -25.40 36.13 10.39
C VAL A 37 -24.23 36.28 9.39
N ARG A 38 -24.59 36.12 8.11
CA ARG A 38 -23.90 36.56 6.88
C ARG A 38 -23.33 37.99 6.95
N ARG A 39 -22.10 38.16 6.44
CA ARG A 39 -21.66 39.40 5.78
C ARG A 39 -20.97 39.03 4.46
N GLU A 40 -21.44 39.66 3.40
CA GLU A 40 -20.86 39.62 2.05
C GLU A 40 -19.85 40.79 1.84
N PRO A 41 -19.10 40.81 0.71
CA PRO A 41 -17.68 41.14 0.70
C PRO A 41 -17.38 42.56 0.19
N HIS A 42 -16.25 43.12 0.60
CA HIS A 42 -15.60 44.21 -0.13
C HIS A 42 -14.09 44.25 0.16
N GLY A 43 -13.30 44.48 -0.89
CA GLY A 43 -12.05 45.24 -0.76
C GLY A 43 -10.80 44.64 -1.39
N ASN A 44 -10.70 44.74 -2.71
CA ASN A 44 -9.44 44.71 -3.48
C ASN A 44 -8.30 45.50 -2.81
N ARG A 45 -7.10 44.92 -2.76
CA ARG A 45 -5.84 45.67 -2.98
C ARG A 45 -4.69 44.77 -3.42
N LEU A 46 -4.49 44.74 -4.74
CA LEU A 46 -3.25 44.38 -5.40
C LEU A 46 -2.11 45.30 -4.91
N ARG A 47 -1.00 44.70 -4.46
CA ARG A 47 0.32 45.35 -4.50
C ARG A 47 1.30 44.47 -5.25
N ARG A 48 1.68 44.97 -6.42
CA ARG A 48 2.84 44.54 -7.21
C ARG A 48 4.11 44.86 -6.44
N HIS A 49 5.04 43.92 -6.37
CA HIS A 49 6.46 44.24 -6.27
C HIS A 49 7.21 43.51 -7.40
N ARG A 50 7.78 44.33 -8.30
CA ARG A 50 8.81 43.98 -9.27
C ARG A 50 10.17 44.34 -8.66
N GLY A 51 11.19 43.58 -9.05
CA GLY A 51 12.62 43.80 -8.82
C GLY A 51 13.28 42.48 -8.44
N GLY A 52 14.10 41.79 -9.23
CA GLY A 52 14.93 42.22 -10.36
C GLY A 52 16.39 42.32 -9.90
N ALA A 53 17.18 41.25 -10.12
CA ALA A 53 18.65 41.16 -10.27
C ALA A 53 19.02 39.67 -10.03
N ASP A 54 19.32 38.86 -11.04
CA ASP A 54 20.54 38.86 -11.85
C ASP A 54 21.79 38.58 -11.01
N HIS A 55 22.24 37.31 -10.97
CA HIS A 55 23.63 36.90 -10.68
C HIS A 55 23.88 35.43 -11.04
N GLY A 56 24.69 35.22 -12.09
CA GLY A 56 25.98 34.56 -11.92
C GLY A 56 26.01 33.03 -11.88
N PHE A 57 26.18 32.43 -13.06
CA PHE A 57 26.88 31.17 -13.29
C PHE A 57 28.12 30.99 -12.38
N ARG A 58 28.29 29.81 -11.77
CA ARG A 58 29.60 29.17 -11.50
C ARG A 58 29.46 27.66 -11.23
N LEU A 59 29.86 26.86 -12.21
CA LEU A 59 30.17 25.43 -12.05
C LEU A 59 31.55 25.25 -11.39
N PRO A 60 31.76 24.27 -10.51
CA PRO A 60 33.10 23.79 -10.19
C PRO A 60 33.53 22.70 -11.17
N ARG A 61 34.68 22.94 -11.80
CA ARG A 61 35.42 22.01 -12.66
C ARG A 61 35.96 20.82 -11.87
N ARG A 62 35.93 19.66 -12.54
CA ARG A 62 36.75 18.47 -12.27
C ARG A 62 38.24 18.83 -12.12
N ARG A 63 38.93 18.18 -11.20
CA ARG A 63 40.38 17.94 -11.29
C ARG A 63 40.64 16.45 -11.41
N HIS A 64 41.26 16.09 -12.53
CA HIS A 64 42.07 14.89 -12.67
C HIS A 64 43.33 15.02 -11.81
N ALA A 65 43.74 13.93 -11.17
CA ALA A 65 45.14 13.63 -10.92
C ALA A 65 45.31 12.12 -11.04
N ALA A 66 46.23 11.73 -11.91
CA ALA A 66 46.66 10.37 -12.22
C ALA A 66 48.02 10.08 -11.55
N LEU A 67 48.47 8.82 -11.68
CA LEU A 67 49.79 8.23 -11.35
C LEU A 67 50.01 7.96 -9.84
N LEU A 68 50.48 6.79 -9.38
CA LEU A 68 51.47 5.81 -9.85
C LEU A 68 51.06 4.39 -9.35
N ASP A 69 50.89 3.35 -10.18
CA ASP A 69 51.83 2.31 -10.66
C ASP A 69 52.86 1.69 -9.65
N ARG A 70 52.77 0.34 -9.54
CA ARG A 70 53.83 -0.69 -9.27
C ARG A 70 54.07 -1.24 -7.83
N PRO A 71 54.60 -2.49 -7.67
CA PRO A 71 53.75 -3.67 -7.40
C PRO A 71 54.32 -4.65 -6.33
N ASP A 72 53.60 -5.76 -6.16
CA ASP A 72 54.05 -7.13 -5.86
C ASP A 72 54.80 -7.48 -4.56
N ARG A 73 54.29 -8.52 -3.86
CA ARG A 73 55.09 -9.62 -3.30
C ARG A 73 54.21 -10.72 -2.69
N ARG A 74 54.06 -11.81 -3.45
CA ARG A 74 53.91 -13.18 -2.92
C ARG A 74 55.19 -13.60 -2.19
N THR A 75 55.05 -14.28 -1.05
CA THR A 75 55.90 -15.45 -0.72
C THR A 75 55.18 -16.37 0.25
N GLN A 76 55.22 -17.66 -0.08
CA GLN A 76 54.78 -18.83 0.68
C GLN A 76 55.57 -19.03 1.97
N ARG A 77 54.98 -19.74 2.94
CA ARG A 77 55.69 -20.79 3.70
C ARG A 77 54.70 -21.86 4.18
N ALA A 78 55.10 -23.10 3.94
CA ALA A 78 54.48 -24.34 4.38
C ALA A 78 55.21 -24.89 5.64
N GLY A 79 54.63 -25.92 6.26
CA GLY A 79 55.19 -26.73 7.34
C GLY A 79 54.11 -27.08 8.38
N GLU A 80 53.37 -28.20 8.27
CA GLU A 80 53.73 -29.56 8.75
C GLU A 80 53.82 -29.63 10.30
N HIS A 81 53.38 -30.62 11.08
CA HIS A 81 52.72 -31.93 10.96
C HIS A 81 52.40 -32.38 12.43
N HIS A 82 51.77 -33.57 12.60
CA HIS A 82 51.55 -34.39 13.82
C HIS A 82 50.16 -34.27 14.48
N SER A 83 49.22 -35.21 14.24
CA SER A 83 49.06 -36.59 14.78
C SER A 83 48.66 -36.59 16.26
N ALA A 84 47.75 -37.39 16.83
CA ALA A 84 46.93 -38.53 16.42
C ALA A 84 46.09 -38.94 17.65
N VAL A 85 44.92 -39.58 17.46
CA VAL A 85 44.37 -40.77 18.20
C VAL A 85 44.21 -40.65 19.74
N ALA A 86 43.14 -41.03 20.46
CA ALA A 86 42.11 -42.07 20.37
C ALA A 86 40.96 -41.72 21.37
N ALA A 87 39.70 -42.00 21.03
CA ALA A 87 38.86 -43.06 21.62
C ALA A 87 38.58 -42.99 23.14
N ALA A 88 37.29 -42.83 23.51
CA ALA A 88 36.57 -43.82 24.31
C ALA A 88 35.09 -43.47 24.50
N ARG A 89 34.29 -44.52 24.39
CA ARG A 89 32.85 -44.64 24.62
C ARG A 89 32.46 -44.32 26.07
N HIS A 90 31.35 -43.61 26.26
CA HIS A 90 30.38 -43.90 27.34
C HIS A 90 29.02 -43.25 27.05
N LEU A 91 27.99 -44.08 26.82
CA LEU A 91 26.58 -43.70 27.01
C LEU A 91 26.24 -43.83 28.50
N PRO A 92 25.39 -42.93 29.04
CA PRO A 92 24.07 -43.37 29.53
C PRO A 92 22.98 -42.26 29.37
N PRO A 93 21.80 -42.39 30.00
CA PRO A 93 20.60 -43.02 29.48
C PRO A 93 19.57 -42.03 28.88
N ARG A 94 18.63 -42.61 28.13
CA ARG A 94 17.45 -41.95 27.56
C ARG A 94 16.60 -41.29 28.64
N ASN A 95 16.54 -39.96 28.65
CA ASN A 95 15.45 -39.21 29.24
C ASN A 95 14.72 -38.43 28.14
N GLY A 96 13.42 -38.72 28.02
CA GLY A 96 12.52 -38.06 27.09
C GLY A 96 12.51 -36.56 27.32
N ARG A 97 13.06 -35.81 26.36
CA ARG A 97 12.73 -34.41 26.17
C ARG A 97 11.94 -34.33 24.88
N ALA A 98 10.67 -33.97 25.03
CA ALA A 98 9.83 -33.47 23.96
C ALA A 98 10.66 -32.50 23.11
N ARG A 99 10.87 -32.86 21.84
CA ARG A 99 11.44 -31.94 20.87
C ARG A 99 10.47 -30.77 20.77
N ALA A 100 10.89 -29.62 21.29
CA ALA A 100 10.36 -28.33 20.90
C ALA A 100 10.31 -28.30 19.37
N GLY A 101 9.11 -28.18 18.81
CA GLY A 101 8.90 -28.09 17.38
C GLY A 101 9.63 -26.87 16.86
N THR A 102 10.71 -27.08 16.13
CA THR A 102 11.31 -26.05 15.28
C THR A 102 10.24 -25.63 14.29
N GLY A 103 9.69 -24.43 14.46
CA GLY A 103 8.64 -23.87 13.62
C GLY A 103 9.01 -24.04 12.15
N ARG A 104 8.21 -24.83 11.43
CA ARG A 104 8.35 -25.05 9.99
C ARG A 104 8.03 -23.72 9.33
N ARG A 105 9.04 -22.88 9.06
CA ARG A 105 8.91 -21.68 8.23
C ARG A 105 8.16 -22.11 6.96
N LYS A 106 6.94 -21.62 6.76
CA LYS A 106 6.12 -21.97 5.60
C LYS A 106 6.92 -21.61 4.35
N ARG A 107 7.29 -22.61 3.57
CA ARG A 107 8.19 -22.47 2.42
C ARG A 107 7.52 -21.60 1.36
N VAL A 108 8.25 -20.59 0.87
CA VAL A 108 7.86 -19.85 -0.35
C VAL A 108 7.82 -20.85 -1.51
N VAL A 109 6.72 -20.86 -2.25
CA VAL A 109 6.53 -21.73 -3.42
C VAL A 109 7.05 -21.05 -4.67
N SER A 110 6.84 -19.74 -4.80
CA SER A 110 7.33 -18.94 -5.91
C SER A 110 7.62 -17.52 -5.44
N ARG A 111 8.69 -16.92 -5.97
CA ARG A 111 8.94 -15.48 -5.88
C ARG A 111 8.91 -14.94 -7.30
N ILE A 112 8.02 -13.99 -7.57
CA ILE A 112 7.87 -13.37 -8.88
C ILE A 112 8.29 -11.91 -8.77
N ALA A 113 9.26 -11.48 -9.58
CA ALA A 113 9.65 -10.08 -9.68
C ALA A 113 8.61 -9.31 -10.52
N LEU A 114 8.15 -8.16 -10.02
CA LEU A 114 7.05 -7.37 -10.58
C LEU A 114 7.42 -5.90 -10.58
N ASP A 115 7.10 -5.20 -11.67
CA ASP A 115 7.33 -3.75 -11.81
C ASP A 115 6.13 -3.01 -11.19
N ILE A 116 6.07 -3.01 -9.86
CA ILE A 116 4.90 -2.53 -9.10
C ILE A 116 4.84 -1.01 -9.21
N ASP A 117 3.69 -0.47 -9.59
CA ASP A 117 3.40 0.95 -9.46
C ASP A 117 2.89 1.25 -8.06
N HIS A 118 1.81 0.57 -7.67
CA HIS A 118 1.25 0.70 -6.36
C HIS A 118 0.44 -0.52 -5.95
N VAL A 119 0.14 -0.53 -4.66
CA VAL A 119 -0.68 -1.54 -4.01
C VAL A 119 -1.78 -0.81 -3.26
N GLY A 120 -3.01 -1.33 -3.30
CA GLY A 120 -4.14 -0.67 -2.66
C GLY A 120 -4.71 -1.48 -1.52
N LEU A 121 -4.70 -0.87 -0.34
CA LEU A 121 -5.41 -1.30 0.85
C LEU A 121 -6.82 -0.71 0.80
N VAL A 122 -7.79 -1.54 0.42
CA VAL A 122 -9.18 -1.11 0.27
C VAL A 122 -9.94 -1.49 1.53
N GLY A 123 -10.78 -0.60 2.06
CA GLY A 123 -11.59 -0.84 3.25
C GLY A 123 -12.82 0.08 3.31
N PRO A 124 -13.70 -0.10 4.31
CA PRO A 124 -14.94 0.66 4.43
C PRO A 124 -14.80 2.01 5.15
N ASP A 125 -13.63 2.32 5.72
CA ASP A 125 -13.40 3.55 6.50
C ASP A 125 -11.98 4.07 6.22
N ILE A 126 -11.88 4.93 5.21
CA ILE A 126 -10.60 5.51 4.80
C ILE A 126 -10.01 6.41 5.87
N LEU A 127 -10.83 7.17 6.59
CA LEU A 127 -10.36 8.13 7.60
C LEU A 127 -9.68 7.41 8.74
N ARG A 128 -10.32 6.37 9.28
CA ARG A 128 -9.72 5.55 10.32
C ARG A 128 -8.43 4.88 9.85
N THR A 129 -8.44 4.33 8.62
CA THR A 129 -7.27 3.64 8.09
C THR A 129 -6.10 4.61 7.91
N VAL A 130 -6.36 5.82 7.39
CA VAL A 130 -5.37 6.90 7.29
C VAL A 130 -4.78 7.26 8.65
N ASP A 131 -5.61 7.45 9.68
CA ASP A 131 -5.16 7.76 11.02
C ASP A 131 -4.31 6.64 11.64
N GLU A 132 -4.70 5.38 11.41
CA GLU A 132 -3.94 4.21 11.87
C GLU A 132 -2.56 4.13 11.19
N PHE A 133 -2.44 4.43 9.90
CA PHE A 133 -1.14 4.49 9.20
C PHE A 133 -0.31 5.72 9.58
N ARG A 134 -0.93 6.88 9.81
CA ARG A 134 -0.24 8.06 10.36
C ARG A 134 0.33 7.78 11.74
N ALA A 135 -0.41 7.07 12.60
CA ALA A 135 0.06 6.63 13.91
C ALA A 135 1.22 5.63 13.83
N LEU A 136 1.36 4.87 12.74
CA LEU A 136 2.54 4.03 12.45
C LEU A 136 3.73 4.83 11.92
N GLY A 137 3.62 6.16 11.85
CA GLY A 137 4.68 7.06 11.42
C GLY A 137 4.84 7.14 9.89
N PHE A 138 3.80 6.81 9.12
CA PHE A 138 3.76 7.13 7.69
C PHE A 138 3.27 8.55 7.45
N ARG A 139 3.83 9.19 6.42
CA ARG A 139 3.30 10.44 5.88
C ARG A 139 2.23 10.10 4.85
N VAL A 140 0.97 10.18 5.25
CA VAL A 140 -0.20 9.84 4.42
C VAL A 140 -0.92 11.11 3.99
N THR A 141 -1.26 11.24 2.70
CA THR A 141 -2.09 12.33 2.19
C THR A 141 -3.47 12.32 2.81
N ASP A 142 -4.19 13.44 2.73
CA ASP A 142 -5.62 13.41 3.01
C ASP A 142 -6.37 12.62 1.92
N PRO A 143 -7.49 11.97 2.26
CA PRO A 143 -8.37 11.37 1.27
C PRO A 143 -8.86 12.39 0.25
N VAL A 144 -8.81 12.00 -1.02
CA VAL A 144 -9.35 12.77 -2.13
C VAL A 144 -10.16 11.86 -3.04
N GLU A 145 -11.22 12.41 -3.62
CA GLU A 145 -12.03 11.69 -4.59
C GLU A 145 -11.21 11.38 -5.85
N LEU A 146 -11.38 10.15 -6.36
CA LEU A 146 -10.83 9.72 -7.62
C LEU A 146 -11.87 10.01 -8.70
N MET A 147 -11.46 10.81 -9.68
CA MET A 147 -12.27 11.17 -10.82
C MET A 147 -11.84 10.33 -12.02
N GLY A 148 -12.73 10.17 -13.00
CA GLY A 148 -12.44 9.60 -14.30
C GLY A 148 -13.22 10.30 -15.39
N THR A 149 -13.10 9.80 -16.61
CA THR A 149 -13.75 10.40 -17.78
C THR A 149 -15.03 9.62 -18.14
N GLY A 150 -16.15 10.32 -18.24
CA GLY A 150 -17.45 9.78 -18.68
C GLY A 150 -17.50 9.52 -20.19
N PRO A 151 -18.52 8.78 -20.69
CA PRO A 151 -18.69 8.54 -22.12
C PRO A 151 -18.87 9.82 -22.96
N ASP A 152 -19.33 10.90 -22.32
CA ASP A 152 -19.49 12.24 -22.87
C ASP A 152 -18.21 13.09 -22.80
N GLY A 153 -17.10 12.51 -22.33
CA GLY A 153 -15.82 13.18 -22.14
C GLY A 153 -15.76 14.10 -20.91
N GLN A 154 -16.82 14.15 -20.09
CA GLN A 154 -16.84 14.98 -18.88
C GLN A 154 -16.21 14.25 -17.70
N GLU A 155 -15.66 15.02 -16.76
CA GLU A 155 -15.18 14.45 -15.50
C GLU A 155 -16.35 13.89 -14.69
N LYS A 156 -16.20 12.67 -14.20
CA LYS A 156 -17.16 11.99 -13.32
C LYS A 156 -16.44 11.38 -12.14
N SER A 157 -17.12 11.30 -11.01
CA SER A 157 -16.64 10.50 -9.89
C SER A 157 -16.52 9.03 -10.30
N LEU A 158 -15.48 8.36 -9.79
CA LEU A 158 -15.38 6.90 -9.83
C LEU A 158 -16.01 6.24 -8.59
N ASP A 159 -16.75 6.99 -7.77
CA ASP A 159 -17.33 6.55 -6.50
C ASP A 159 -16.27 5.92 -5.57
N GLN A 160 -15.04 6.44 -5.63
CA GLN A 160 -13.88 6.00 -4.86
C GLN A 160 -13.14 7.21 -4.31
N GLN A 161 -12.69 7.13 -3.06
CA GLN A 161 -11.76 8.07 -2.45
C GLN A 161 -10.46 7.35 -2.14
N SER A 162 -9.35 8.08 -2.21
CA SER A 162 -8.00 7.52 -2.03
C SER A 162 -7.08 8.46 -1.24
N ALA A 163 -6.25 7.87 -0.41
CA ALA A 163 -5.14 8.51 0.30
C ALA A 163 -3.86 7.72 0.03
N HIS A 164 -2.70 8.36 0.11
CA HIS A 164 -1.46 7.78 -0.40
C HIS A 164 -0.30 8.00 0.56
N PHE A 165 0.60 7.02 0.65
CA PHE A 165 1.93 7.22 1.18
C PHE A 165 2.97 6.61 0.22
N ILE A 166 3.96 7.43 -0.13
CA ILE A 166 4.77 7.29 -1.35
C ILE A 166 6.20 6.87 -0.99
N PHE A 167 6.78 5.98 -1.78
CA PHE A 167 8.11 5.42 -1.64
C PHE A 167 8.91 5.53 -2.95
N GLY A 168 9.57 6.66 -3.15
CA GLY A 168 10.37 6.88 -4.37
C GLY A 168 9.49 6.85 -5.61
N SER A 169 9.49 5.72 -6.32
CA SER A 169 8.70 5.46 -7.53
C SER A 169 7.48 4.56 -7.33
N THR A 170 7.17 4.15 -6.09
CA THR A 170 5.99 3.35 -5.75
C THR A 170 5.15 4.03 -4.69
N TYR A 171 3.92 3.56 -4.45
CA TYR A 171 3.13 4.01 -3.30
C TYR A 171 2.17 2.94 -2.81
N VAL A 172 1.65 3.14 -1.60
CA VAL A 172 0.46 2.44 -1.12
C VAL A 172 -0.72 3.38 -1.23
N GLU A 173 -1.77 2.91 -1.87
CA GLU A 173 -3.09 3.54 -1.89
C GLU A 173 -3.91 2.99 -0.72
N ILE A 174 -4.53 3.87 0.07
CA ILE A 174 -5.61 3.52 0.97
C ILE A 174 -6.89 3.96 0.26
N SER A 175 -7.82 3.05 0.00
CA SER A 175 -9.01 3.36 -0.79
C SER A 175 -10.29 2.97 -0.06
N GLU A 176 -11.33 3.76 -0.27
CA GLU A 176 -12.71 3.45 0.09
C GLU A 176 -13.61 3.67 -1.12
N VAL A 177 -14.51 2.72 -1.36
CA VAL A 177 -15.56 2.84 -2.38
C VAL A 177 -16.79 3.45 -1.72
N THR A 178 -17.11 4.68 -2.10
CA THR A 178 -18.19 5.48 -1.48
C THR A 178 -19.58 5.04 -1.96
N ARG A 179 -19.66 4.41 -3.13
CA ARG A 179 -20.88 3.75 -3.63
C ARG A 179 -20.57 2.32 -4.05
N PRO A 180 -20.55 1.37 -3.10
CA PRO A 180 -20.22 -0.01 -3.41
C PRO A 180 -21.32 -0.66 -4.25
N GLY A 181 -20.91 -1.49 -5.20
CA GLY A 181 -21.80 -2.27 -6.05
C GLY A 181 -21.03 -3.24 -6.93
N PRO A 182 -21.69 -4.27 -7.48
CA PRO A 182 -21.03 -5.25 -8.35
C PRO A 182 -20.46 -4.64 -9.63
N ASP A 183 -21.03 -3.52 -10.09
CA ASP A 183 -20.61 -2.82 -11.31
C ASP A 183 -19.42 -1.86 -11.09
N HIS A 184 -19.06 -1.60 -9.84
CA HIS A 184 -17.86 -0.82 -9.53
C HIS A 184 -16.60 -1.60 -9.93
N HIS A 185 -15.52 -0.95 -10.39
CA HIS A 185 -14.33 -1.67 -10.87
C HIS A 185 -13.66 -2.51 -9.77
N LEU A 186 -13.77 -2.12 -8.50
CA LEU A 186 -13.34 -2.94 -7.35
C LEU A 186 -14.39 -3.95 -6.85
N GLY A 187 -15.59 -3.97 -7.42
CA GLY A 187 -16.77 -4.68 -6.91
C GLY A 187 -16.52 -6.17 -6.63
N ALA A 188 -15.75 -6.84 -7.49
CA ALA A 188 -15.42 -8.26 -7.36
C ALA A 188 -14.53 -8.60 -6.14
N TRP A 189 -13.86 -7.60 -5.55
CA TRP A 189 -12.90 -7.81 -4.46
C TRP A 189 -13.34 -7.19 -3.13
N LEU A 190 -14.39 -6.36 -3.12
CA LEU A 190 -14.87 -5.72 -1.90
C LEU A 190 -15.21 -6.74 -0.79
N GLY A 191 -15.01 -6.34 0.46
CA GLY A 191 -15.37 -7.14 1.62
C GLY A 191 -15.39 -6.31 2.90
N ASP A 192 -15.71 -6.95 4.02
CA ASP A 192 -16.15 -6.26 5.25
C ASP A 192 -15.07 -5.44 5.96
N GLY A 193 -13.79 -5.74 5.74
CA GLY A 193 -12.67 -5.10 6.42
C GLY A 193 -11.53 -4.71 5.48
N PRO A 194 -10.57 -3.87 5.96
CA PRO A 194 -9.39 -3.49 5.19
C PRO A 194 -8.61 -4.73 4.73
N ALA A 195 -8.17 -4.74 3.47
CA ALA A 195 -7.27 -5.75 2.92
C ALA A 195 -6.60 -5.21 1.65
N ILE A 196 -5.44 -5.76 1.30
CA ILE A 196 -4.83 -5.46 0.00
C ILE A 196 -5.69 -6.10 -1.09
N ARG A 197 -6.28 -5.25 -1.94
CA ARG A 197 -7.22 -5.65 -3.01
C ARG A 197 -6.86 -5.05 -4.37
N ILE A 198 -5.75 -4.33 -4.45
CA ILE A 198 -5.26 -3.72 -5.67
C ILE A 198 -3.76 -4.00 -5.79
N LEU A 199 -3.33 -4.44 -6.97
CA LEU A 199 -1.95 -4.55 -7.40
C LEU A 199 -1.85 -3.98 -8.81
N ILE A 200 -1.28 -2.79 -8.93
CA ILE A 200 -1.12 -2.14 -10.22
C ILE A 200 0.36 -2.14 -10.60
N LEU A 201 0.61 -2.49 -11.85
CA LEU A 201 1.92 -2.49 -12.47
C LEU A 201 2.11 -1.24 -13.31
N ARG A 202 3.35 -0.87 -13.52
CA ARG A 202 3.68 0.33 -14.29
C ARG A 202 3.65 0.06 -15.79
N ALA A 203 3.16 1.05 -16.53
CA ALA A 203 3.22 1.10 -17.98
C ALA A 203 3.81 2.44 -18.42
N THR A 204 4.81 2.38 -19.32
CA THR A 204 5.29 3.58 -20.03
C THR A 204 4.32 3.96 -21.14
N ASP A 205 3.72 2.96 -21.79
CA ASP A 205 2.71 3.11 -22.83
C ASP A 205 1.58 2.10 -22.54
N ILE A 206 0.47 2.61 -22.04
CA ILE A 206 -0.67 1.79 -21.63
C ILE A 206 -1.38 1.14 -22.82
N ASP A 207 -1.35 1.80 -23.98
CA ASP A 207 -2.03 1.35 -25.19
C ASP A 207 -1.27 0.15 -25.78
N ALA A 208 0.06 0.22 -25.81
CA ALA A 208 0.93 -0.91 -26.17
C ALA A 208 0.79 -2.10 -25.19
N VAL A 209 0.70 -1.83 -23.88
CA VAL A 209 0.45 -2.88 -22.87
C VAL A 209 -0.89 -3.56 -23.11
N ARG A 210 -1.94 -2.80 -23.44
CA ARG A 210 -3.26 -3.35 -23.75
C ARG A 210 -3.22 -4.26 -24.97
N GLU A 211 -2.56 -3.85 -26.04
CA GLU A 211 -2.40 -4.67 -27.26
C GLU A 211 -1.68 -5.98 -26.96
N GLN A 212 -0.60 -5.93 -26.18
CA GLN A 212 0.15 -7.13 -25.76
C GLN A 212 -0.71 -8.07 -24.91
N ALA A 213 -1.46 -7.54 -23.95
CA ALA A 213 -2.35 -8.33 -23.11
C ALA A 213 -3.49 -8.98 -23.92
N LEU A 214 -4.05 -8.29 -24.91
CA LEU A 214 -5.03 -8.85 -25.85
C LEU A 214 -4.41 -9.96 -26.70
N ALA A 215 -3.23 -9.74 -27.26
CA ALA A 215 -2.50 -10.75 -28.04
C ALA A 215 -2.16 -12.00 -27.21
N ALA A 216 -1.95 -11.83 -25.90
CA ALA A 216 -1.73 -12.91 -24.94
C ALA A 216 -3.03 -13.57 -24.43
N GLY A 217 -4.20 -13.13 -24.91
CA GLY A 217 -5.50 -13.69 -24.51
C GLY A 217 -5.93 -13.34 -23.07
N GLN A 218 -5.39 -12.27 -22.48
CA GLN A 218 -5.68 -11.87 -21.11
C GLN A 218 -6.97 -11.05 -20.94
N ASP A 219 -7.58 -10.60 -22.05
CA ASP A 219 -8.86 -9.87 -22.09
C ASP A 219 -8.93 -8.65 -21.14
N PRO A 220 -7.97 -7.69 -21.23
CA PRO A 220 -7.98 -6.49 -20.41
C PRO A 220 -9.19 -5.59 -20.70
N THR A 221 -9.58 -4.76 -19.74
CA THR A 221 -10.58 -3.70 -19.95
C THR A 221 -10.12 -2.73 -21.06
N PRO A 222 -11.03 -1.91 -21.62
CA PRO A 222 -10.64 -0.68 -22.30
C PRO A 222 -9.74 0.19 -21.40
N VAL A 223 -8.89 1.01 -22.02
CA VAL A 223 -8.10 2.01 -21.29
C VAL A 223 -9.05 3.07 -20.73
N GLY A 224 -9.03 3.23 -19.42
CA GLY A 224 -9.71 4.29 -18.70
C GLY A 224 -8.77 5.45 -18.41
N GLU A 225 -9.36 6.60 -18.15
CA GLU A 225 -8.65 7.77 -17.62
C GLU A 225 -9.09 8.01 -16.17
N ALA A 226 -8.14 8.45 -15.35
CA ALA A 226 -8.39 8.85 -13.99
C ALA A 226 -7.65 10.15 -13.65
N SER A 227 -8.17 10.89 -12.66
CA SER A 227 -7.55 12.09 -12.13
C SER A 227 -7.79 12.20 -10.63
N ARG A 228 -6.90 12.91 -9.92
CA ARG A 228 -7.15 13.34 -8.53
C ARG A 228 -6.48 14.68 -8.25
N ALA A 229 -7.14 15.50 -7.45
CA ALA A 229 -6.59 16.77 -6.98
C ALA A 229 -5.55 16.54 -5.87
N LEU A 230 -4.50 17.37 -5.86
CA LEU A 230 -3.43 17.33 -4.85
C LEU A 230 -3.48 18.60 -4.00
N HIS A 231 -4.00 18.48 -2.79
CA HIS A 231 -4.11 19.63 -1.87
C HIS A 231 -2.75 20.19 -1.44
N TYR A 232 -1.71 19.35 -1.42
CA TYR A 232 -0.36 19.74 -1.01
C TYR A 232 0.47 20.38 -2.14
N ALA A 233 -0.06 20.42 -3.36
CA ALA A 233 0.59 20.99 -4.54
C ALA A 233 -0.30 22.08 -5.17
N ASP A 234 -0.81 22.99 -4.34
CA ASP A 234 -1.67 24.12 -4.72
C ASP A 234 -2.90 23.73 -5.58
N GLY A 235 -3.43 22.52 -5.37
CA GLY A 235 -4.58 22.00 -6.10
C GLY A 235 -4.27 21.46 -7.49
N ALA A 236 -3.00 21.19 -7.82
CA ALA A 236 -2.62 20.54 -9.06
C ALA A 236 -3.31 19.17 -9.24
N THR A 237 -3.53 18.76 -10.48
CA THR A 237 -4.23 17.51 -10.80
C THR A 237 -3.27 16.44 -11.30
N ALA A 238 -3.15 15.34 -10.56
CA ALA A 238 -2.50 14.13 -11.05
C ALA A 238 -3.41 13.42 -12.06
N ARG A 239 -2.87 12.95 -13.20
CA ARG A 239 -3.63 12.33 -14.29
C ARG A 239 -3.01 10.99 -14.69
N PHE A 240 -3.86 10.04 -15.02
CA PHE A 240 -3.49 8.65 -15.26
C PHE A 240 -4.30 8.06 -16.42
N LYS A 241 -3.69 7.14 -17.15
CA LYS A 241 -4.40 6.13 -17.93
C LYS A 241 -4.23 4.77 -17.26
N TRP A 242 -5.25 3.93 -17.27
CA TRP A 242 -5.19 2.63 -16.62
C TRP A 242 -6.03 1.57 -17.33
N LEU A 243 -5.73 0.31 -17.06
CA LEU A 243 -6.56 -0.84 -17.44
C LEU A 243 -6.50 -1.89 -16.35
N ALA A 244 -7.54 -2.73 -16.26
CA ALA A 244 -7.59 -3.87 -15.37
C ALA A 244 -7.59 -5.19 -16.16
N LEU A 245 -7.03 -6.22 -15.53
CA LEU A 245 -7.14 -7.59 -15.97
C LEU A 245 -8.40 -8.24 -15.35
N PRO A 246 -8.99 -9.27 -15.98
CA PRO A 246 -10.22 -9.87 -15.51
C PRO A 246 -10.12 -10.43 -14.07
N PRO A 247 -11.16 -10.27 -13.23
CA PRO A 247 -11.18 -10.82 -11.88
C PRO A 247 -10.92 -12.33 -11.80
N LYS A 248 -11.39 -13.09 -12.79
CA LYS A 248 -11.15 -14.54 -12.90
C LYS A 248 -9.67 -14.90 -13.01
N SER A 249 -8.84 -14.00 -13.55
CA SER A 249 -7.39 -14.20 -13.71
C SER A 249 -6.65 -13.92 -12.39
N PHE A 250 -7.19 -13.03 -11.57
CA PHE A 250 -6.58 -12.60 -10.31
C PHE A 250 -7.66 -12.44 -9.24
N PRO A 251 -8.16 -13.56 -8.67
CA PRO A 251 -9.25 -13.50 -7.70
C PRO A 251 -8.84 -12.82 -6.38
N GLU A 252 -7.54 -12.66 -6.12
CA GLU A 252 -7.05 -12.11 -4.86
C GLU A 252 -6.98 -10.57 -4.83
N ALA A 253 -6.90 -9.91 -5.99
CA ALA A 253 -6.85 -8.45 -6.10
C ALA A 253 -7.17 -7.98 -7.52
N LEU A 254 -7.66 -6.75 -7.66
CA LEU A 254 -7.65 -6.03 -8.91
C LEU A 254 -6.19 -5.89 -9.38
N CYS A 255 -5.86 -6.62 -10.44
CA CYS A 255 -4.56 -6.53 -11.09
C CYS A 255 -4.69 -5.73 -12.37
N GLY A 256 -3.74 -4.85 -12.65
CA GLY A 256 -3.84 -3.97 -13.82
C GLY A 256 -2.55 -3.22 -14.09
N TYR A 257 -2.64 -2.25 -14.99
CA TYR A 257 -1.53 -1.38 -15.37
C TYR A 257 -1.94 0.08 -15.30
N VAL A 258 -0.99 0.95 -14.98
CA VAL A 258 -1.18 2.41 -15.00
C VAL A 258 -0.02 3.10 -15.70
N GLN A 259 -0.37 4.12 -16.47
CA GLN A 259 0.57 5.10 -17.01
C GLN A 259 0.26 6.46 -16.37
N HIS A 260 1.24 6.99 -15.66
CA HIS A 260 1.18 8.35 -15.11
C HIS A 260 1.42 9.36 -16.22
N LEU A 261 0.50 10.32 -16.39
CA LEU A 261 0.65 11.43 -17.33
C LEU A 261 1.31 12.66 -16.69
N THR A 262 1.27 12.73 -15.36
CA THR A 262 1.94 13.77 -14.54
C THR A 262 2.69 13.12 -13.37
N PRO A 263 3.67 12.23 -13.65
CA PRO A 263 4.39 11.46 -12.62
C PRO A 263 5.09 12.35 -11.56
N GLU A 264 5.56 13.53 -11.96
CA GLU A 264 6.18 14.51 -11.06
C GLU A 264 5.25 15.01 -9.94
N LEU A 265 3.93 14.98 -10.17
CA LEU A 265 2.92 15.32 -9.18
C LEU A 265 2.61 14.15 -8.24
N VAL A 266 2.70 12.92 -8.74
CA VAL A 266 2.39 11.69 -8.00
C VAL A 266 3.52 11.32 -7.07
N PHE A 267 4.76 11.35 -7.58
CA PHE A 267 5.97 10.95 -6.86
C PHE A 267 6.69 12.15 -6.23
N TRP A 268 5.90 13.05 -5.63
CA TRP A 268 6.42 14.29 -5.07
C TRP A 268 7.38 14.02 -3.91
N GLN A 269 8.61 14.54 -4.01
CA GLN A 269 9.73 14.11 -3.15
C GLN A 269 9.50 14.39 -1.67
N GLU A 270 8.78 15.47 -1.36
CA GLU A 270 8.42 15.92 -0.02
C GLU A 270 7.49 14.93 0.69
N MET A 271 6.82 14.04 -0.06
CA MET A 271 5.95 13.01 0.48
C MET A 271 6.67 11.68 0.77
N ASN A 272 7.89 11.50 0.26
CA ASN A 272 8.71 10.28 0.45
C ASN A 272 9.37 10.17 1.83
N ALA A 273 9.34 11.24 2.64
CA ALA A 273 9.99 11.27 3.95
C ALA A 273 9.04 10.82 5.07
N HIS A 274 9.06 9.53 5.39
CA HIS A 274 8.27 8.97 6.49
C HIS A 274 8.96 9.09 7.85
N PRO A 275 8.27 9.59 8.90
CA PRO A 275 8.78 9.62 10.27
C PRO A 275 9.37 8.29 10.77
N ASN A 276 8.70 7.17 10.46
CA ASN A 276 9.13 5.81 10.83
C ASN A 276 10.37 5.30 10.09
N GLY A 277 10.90 6.07 9.13
CA GLY A 277 12.13 5.73 8.41
C GLY A 277 11.95 4.84 7.19
N ALA A 278 10.73 4.40 6.86
CA ALA A 278 10.45 3.65 5.64
C ALA A 278 10.83 4.45 4.39
N VAL A 279 11.38 3.77 3.38
CA VAL A 279 11.90 4.40 2.15
C VAL A 279 11.53 3.70 0.87
N GLU A 280 11.15 2.42 0.91
CA GLU A 280 10.86 1.63 -0.28
C GLU A 280 9.82 0.56 0.02
N LEU A 281 8.86 0.37 -0.90
CA LEU A 281 8.07 -0.85 -0.98
C LEU A 281 8.86 -1.85 -1.82
N THR A 282 9.35 -2.92 -1.20
CA THR A 282 10.18 -3.94 -1.87
C THR A 282 9.37 -5.14 -2.34
N GLY A 283 8.14 -5.31 -1.84
CA GLY A 283 7.30 -6.42 -2.26
C GLY A 283 6.17 -6.74 -1.29
N MET A 284 5.59 -7.91 -1.49
CA MET A 284 4.40 -8.37 -0.77
C MET A 284 4.38 -9.88 -0.57
N THR A 285 3.51 -10.35 0.32
CA THR A 285 3.23 -11.79 0.49
C THR A 285 1.79 -12.09 0.09
N LEU A 286 1.62 -13.01 -0.85
CA LEU A 286 0.36 -13.64 -1.21
C LEU A 286 0.27 -15.01 -0.55
N HIS A 287 -0.79 -15.24 0.23
CA HIS A 287 -1.20 -16.58 0.60
C HIS A 287 -2.28 -17.05 -0.37
N ALA A 288 -2.02 -18.13 -1.10
CA ALA A 288 -2.92 -18.65 -2.11
C ALA A 288 -3.43 -20.05 -1.73
N ALA A 289 -4.73 -20.29 -1.95
CA ALA A 289 -5.33 -21.61 -1.76
C ALA A 289 -4.64 -22.68 -2.62
N ASN A 290 -4.25 -22.32 -3.84
CA ASN A 290 -3.38 -23.10 -4.70
C ASN A 290 -2.16 -22.24 -5.09
N ALA A 291 -1.05 -22.43 -4.38
CA ALA A 291 0.15 -21.63 -4.55
C ALA A 291 0.86 -21.85 -5.90
N ASP A 292 0.81 -23.06 -6.47
CA ASP A 292 1.39 -23.34 -7.78
C ASP A 292 0.59 -22.67 -8.90
N ASP A 293 -0.73 -22.67 -8.77
CA ASP A 293 -1.60 -21.95 -9.69
C ASP A 293 -1.41 -20.43 -9.65
N ALA A 294 -1.39 -19.86 -8.44
CA ALA A 294 -1.03 -18.46 -8.26
C ALA A 294 0.36 -18.16 -8.84
N GLY A 295 1.35 -19.02 -8.63
CA GLY A 295 2.68 -18.91 -9.22
C GLY A 295 2.65 -18.76 -10.73
N ARG A 296 1.84 -19.57 -11.43
CA ARG A 296 1.66 -19.46 -12.89
C ARG A 296 0.97 -18.16 -13.29
N ARG A 297 -0.13 -17.78 -12.63
CA ARG A 297 -0.91 -16.57 -12.98
C ARG A 297 -0.11 -15.29 -12.78
N TYR A 298 0.52 -15.13 -11.62
CA TYR A 298 1.37 -13.96 -11.35
C TYR A 298 2.68 -14.00 -12.14
N GLY A 299 3.19 -15.18 -12.50
CA GLY A 299 4.33 -15.32 -13.39
C GLY A 299 4.13 -14.69 -14.77
N LEU A 300 2.90 -14.61 -15.28
CA LEU A 300 2.56 -13.91 -16.52
C LEU A 300 2.78 -12.39 -16.44
N LEU A 301 2.77 -11.84 -15.23
CA LEU A 301 3.01 -10.42 -14.95
C LEU A 301 4.49 -10.14 -14.66
N GLY A 302 5.31 -11.19 -14.55
CA GLY A 302 6.68 -11.12 -14.09
C GLY A 302 7.62 -10.40 -15.05
N ARG A 303 8.55 -9.62 -14.49
CA ARG A 303 9.67 -9.01 -15.23
C ARG A 303 10.96 -9.32 -14.49
N ALA A 304 11.92 -9.95 -15.17
CA ALA A 304 13.13 -10.48 -14.53
C ALA A 304 13.95 -9.42 -13.77
N ASP A 305 14.00 -8.20 -14.30
CA ASP A 305 14.79 -7.09 -13.73
C ASP A 305 13.95 -6.14 -12.87
N ALA A 306 12.71 -6.51 -12.53
CA ALA A 306 11.88 -5.64 -11.71
C ALA A 306 12.34 -5.60 -10.24
N PRO A 307 12.29 -4.42 -9.60
CA PRO A 307 12.83 -4.23 -8.26
C PRO A 307 11.95 -4.83 -7.16
N GLU A 308 10.63 -4.82 -7.33
CA GLU A 308 9.70 -5.39 -6.36
C GLU A 308 9.36 -6.85 -6.65
N TYR A 309 8.75 -7.52 -5.67
CA TYR A 309 8.34 -8.92 -5.82
C TYR A 309 7.06 -9.27 -5.07
N VAL A 310 6.46 -10.39 -5.48
CA VAL A 310 5.46 -11.12 -4.68
C VAL A 310 6.03 -12.47 -4.25
N ASP A 311 6.02 -12.72 -2.93
CA ASP A 311 6.24 -14.04 -2.34
C ASP A 311 4.90 -14.78 -2.31
N ILE A 312 4.80 -15.90 -3.02
CA ILE A 312 3.62 -16.74 -3.05
C ILE A 312 3.81 -17.92 -2.11
N ARG A 313 2.86 -18.08 -1.19
CA ARG A 313 2.87 -19.11 -0.14
C ARG A 313 1.53 -19.84 -0.13
N PRO A 314 1.50 -21.11 0.32
CA PRO A 314 0.25 -21.78 0.57
C PRO A 314 -0.53 -21.04 1.66
N ALA A 315 -1.83 -20.85 1.43
CA ALA A 315 -2.76 -20.40 2.44
C ALA A 315 -2.94 -21.46 3.54
N GLU A 316 -3.20 -21.01 4.77
CA GLU A 316 -3.90 -21.87 5.72
C GLU A 316 -5.36 -21.97 5.30
N ILE A 317 -6.01 -23.08 5.66
CA ILE A 317 -7.37 -23.44 5.21
C ILE A 317 -8.29 -22.20 5.22
N GLY A 318 -8.82 -21.84 4.05
CA GLY A 318 -9.87 -20.83 3.89
C GLY A 318 -9.45 -19.37 3.81
N ARG A 319 -8.15 -19.02 3.75
CA ARG A 319 -7.72 -17.61 3.66
C ARG A 319 -6.72 -17.35 2.53
N SER A 320 -7.23 -17.17 1.31
CA SER A 320 -6.45 -16.67 0.17
C SER A 320 -6.45 -15.14 0.18
N GLY A 321 -5.31 -14.52 -0.10
CA GLY A 321 -5.17 -13.06 -0.17
C GLY A 321 -3.77 -12.56 0.13
N PHE A 322 -3.53 -11.30 -0.19
CA PHE A 322 -2.31 -10.59 0.18
C PHE A 322 -2.34 -10.24 1.67
N THR A 323 -1.29 -10.62 2.40
CA THR A 323 -1.21 -10.45 3.85
C THR A 323 0.00 -9.61 4.27
N ALA A 324 1.05 -9.68 3.46
CA ALA A 324 2.36 -9.05 3.57
C ALA A 324 2.54 -7.72 2.82
N LEU A 325 3.04 -6.64 3.44
CA LEU A 325 3.90 -5.67 2.73
C LEU A 325 5.33 -5.74 3.26
N HIS A 326 6.30 -5.66 2.36
CA HIS A 326 7.73 -5.69 2.66
C HIS A 326 8.32 -4.32 2.37
N LEU A 327 8.84 -3.66 3.39
CA LEU A 327 9.29 -2.29 3.35
C LEU A 327 10.77 -2.23 3.72
N ARG A 328 11.56 -1.48 2.94
CA ARG A 328 12.89 -1.08 3.37
C ARG A 328 12.80 0.14 4.28
N THR A 329 13.57 0.15 5.35
CA THR A 329 13.72 1.29 6.27
C THR A 329 15.17 1.71 6.37
N ARG A 330 15.43 2.99 6.64
CA ARG A 330 16.81 3.48 6.87
C ARG A 330 17.41 2.95 8.18
N SER A 331 16.57 2.62 9.15
CA SER A 331 17.00 2.15 10.47
C SER A 331 15.85 1.44 11.16
N LEU A 332 16.04 0.16 11.48
CA LEU A 332 15.10 -0.65 12.27
C LEU A 332 14.95 -0.10 13.68
N ASP A 333 16.02 0.46 14.27
CA ASP A 333 15.96 1.12 15.58
C ASP A 333 15.03 2.34 15.54
N ARG A 334 15.20 3.22 14.55
CA ARG A 334 14.32 4.36 14.38
C ARG A 334 12.87 3.95 14.14
N THR A 335 12.63 2.90 13.34
CA THR A 335 11.29 2.37 13.13
C THR A 335 10.70 1.84 14.44
N ALA A 336 11.47 1.07 15.21
CA ALA A 336 11.05 0.55 16.52
C ALA A 336 10.72 1.66 17.51
N ASP A 337 11.57 2.69 17.60
CA ASP A 337 11.36 3.85 18.48
C ASP A 337 10.07 4.61 18.12
N THR A 338 9.82 4.80 16.81
CA THR A 338 8.60 5.46 16.32
C THR A 338 7.35 4.66 16.70
N LEU A 339 7.39 3.34 16.52
CA LEU A 339 6.27 2.46 16.85
C LEU A 339 6.04 2.39 18.37
N ALA A 340 7.11 2.29 19.15
CA ALA A 340 7.05 2.29 20.62
C ALA A 340 6.47 3.61 21.16
N ALA A 341 6.92 4.75 20.63
CA ALA A 341 6.40 6.07 20.99
C ALA A 341 4.90 6.22 20.66
N ALA A 342 4.43 5.55 19.62
CA ALA A 342 3.01 5.49 19.24
C ALA A 342 2.22 4.40 20.00
N GLY A 343 2.84 3.66 20.92
CA GLY A 343 2.21 2.56 21.66
C GLY A 343 1.80 1.38 20.77
N LYS A 344 2.42 1.21 19.60
CA LYS A 344 2.09 0.16 18.63
C LYS A 344 2.93 -1.09 18.94
N PRO A 345 2.30 -2.23 19.26
CA PRO A 345 3.04 -3.47 19.50
C PRO A 345 3.67 -3.98 18.21
N PHE A 346 4.92 -4.42 18.28
CA PHE A 346 5.63 -4.99 17.14
C PHE A 346 6.49 -6.19 17.59
N GLU A 347 6.75 -7.08 16.65
CA GLU A 347 7.72 -8.16 16.80
C GLU A 347 9.04 -7.73 16.16
N ARG A 348 10.16 -8.11 16.79
CA ARG A 348 11.50 -7.79 16.27
C ARG A 348 12.42 -8.99 16.37
N ASP A 349 13.15 -9.23 15.29
CA ASP A 349 14.30 -10.13 15.25
C ASP A 349 15.57 -9.38 14.78
N ALA A 350 16.69 -10.10 14.62
CA ALA A 350 17.99 -9.50 14.33
C ALA A 350 18.06 -8.70 13.02
N GLY A 351 17.14 -8.90 12.06
CA GLY A 351 17.17 -8.20 10.77
C GLY A 351 15.80 -7.72 10.30
N ARG A 352 14.77 -7.82 11.14
CA ARG A 352 13.39 -7.52 10.75
C ARG A 352 12.57 -6.97 11.90
N LEU A 353 11.63 -6.10 11.55
CA LEU A 353 10.54 -5.69 12.43
C LEU A 353 9.21 -5.99 11.75
N ALA A 354 8.22 -6.48 12.51
CA ALA A 354 6.88 -6.77 12.03
C ALA A 354 5.83 -6.05 12.89
N VAL A 355 4.88 -5.35 12.28
CA VAL A 355 3.78 -4.68 13.00
C VAL A 355 2.47 -4.89 12.25
N GLN A 356 1.41 -5.23 13.00
CA GLN A 356 0.07 -5.35 12.44
C GLN A 356 -0.48 -3.95 12.16
N ALA A 357 -0.90 -3.72 10.92
CA ALA A 357 -1.65 -2.57 10.49
C ALA A 357 -3.06 -3.03 10.04
N PRO A 358 -3.99 -2.10 9.77
CA PRO A 358 -5.33 -2.46 9.31
C PRO A 358 -5.25 -3.28 8.03
N GLY A 359 -5.73 -4.52 8.06
CA GLY A 359 -5.78 -5.40 6.89
C GLY A 359 -4.46 -5.95 6.38
N VAL A 360 -3.33 -5.63 7.01
CA VAL A 360 -2.00 -6.00 6.49
C VAL A 360 -0.94 -6.08 7.58
N LEU A 361 -0.03 -7.04 7.47
CA LEU A 361 1.18 -7.11 8.26
C LEU A 361 2.29 -6.33 7.54
N LEU A 362 2.91 -5.36 8.22
CA LEU A 362 4.02 -4.61 7.68
C LEU A 362 5.33 -5.22 8.17
N HIS A 363 6.22 -5.52 7.24
CA HIS A 363 7.54 -6.05 7.51
C HIS A 363 8.62 -5.06 7.10
N PHE A 364 9.41 -4.60 8.05
CA PHE A 364 10.54 -3.69 7.81
C PHE A 364 11.86 -4.46 7.82
N SER A 365 12.78 -4.10 6.93
CA SER A 365 14.18 -4.52 6.91
C SER A 365 15.08 -3.36 6.45
N GLU A 366 16.36 -3.37 6.80
CA GLU A 366 17.33 -2.34 6.37
C GLU A 366 17.90 -2.59 4.96
#